data_AF-A0A413M4T9-F1
#
_entry.id   AF-A0A413M4T9-F1
#
_cell.length_a   1.000
_cell.length_b   1.000
_cell.length_c   1.000
_cell.angle_alpha   90.00
_cell.angle_beta   90.00
_cell.angle_gamma   90.00
#
_symmetry.space_group_name_H-M   'P 1'
#
loop_
_entity.id
_entity.type
_entity.pdbx_description
1 polymer ?
#
loop_
_entity_poly.entity_id
_entity_poly.type
_entity_poly.pdbx_seq_one_letter_code
_entity_poly.pdbx_strand_id
1 'polypeptide(L)'
;MEISNNYSTAKVWNTSNKNVSKPSEKNKWKLTDSLKEKIFDLAKKDAQDNVYMGNTFMNLRKTEVSKVAPNRAALIGKFSQSMNSGNMSAM
;
A
#
# COMPACT_ATOMS: atom_id res chain seq x y z
N MET A 1 12.85 -39.85 31.73
CA MET A 1 11.98 -39.48 30.58
C MET A 1 12.84 -38.64 29.65
N GLU A 2 13.25 -39.20 28.51
CA GLU A 2 13.95 -38.45 27.48
C GLU A 2 12.90 -37.73 26.62
N ILE A 3 12.92 -36.40 26.67
CA ILE A 3 12.02 -35.56 25.86
C ILE A 3 12.74 -35.31 24.54
N SER A 4 12.49 -36.16 23.54
CA SER A 4 12.99 -35.93 22.20
C SER A 4 12.24 -34.74 21.57
N ASN A 5 12.91 -33.61 21.41
CA ASN A 5 12.37 -32.45 20.71
C ASN A 5 12.43 -32.70 19.20
N ASN A 6 11.39 -33.34 18.67
CA ASN A 6 11.12 -33.48 17.25
C ASN A 6 10.53 -32.16 16.70
N TYR A 7 11.40 -31.20 16.40
CA TYR A 7 11.00 -30.03 15.63
C TYR A 7 10.70 -30.44 14.19
N SER A 8 9.42 -30.40 13.80
CA SER A 8 9.00 -30.58 12.42
C SER A 8 9.55 -29.43 11.57
N THR A 9 10.56 -29.69 10.74
CA THR A 9 11.04 -28.73 9.75
C THR A 9 9.98 -28.56 8.65
N ALA A 10 9.23 -27.46 8.68
CA ALA A 10 8.34 -27.11 7.59
C ALA A 10 9.17 -26.81 6.32
N LYS A 11 9.02 -27.65 5.28
CA LYS A 11 9.58 -27.35 3.96
C LYS A 11 8.78 -26.21 3.33
N VAL A 12 9.35 -25.00 3.35
CA VAL A 12 8.90 -23.88 2.52
C VAL A 12 9.23 -24.22 1.07
N TRP A 13 8.20 -24.43 0.27
CA TRP A 13 8.34 -24.56 -1.18
C TRP A 13 8.75 -23.20 -1.73
N ASN A 14 9.99 -23.13 -2.24
CA ASN A 14 10.55 -21.98 -2.95
C ASN A 14 9.58 -21.54 -4.05
N THR A 15 8.82 -20.48 -3.81
CA THR A 15 8.11 -19.78 -4.87
C THR A 15 9.17 -19.18 -5.77
N SER A 16 9.22 -19.69 -7.00
CA SER A 16 10.12 -19.33 -8.08
C SER A 16 10.55 -17.87 -8.01
N ASN A 17 11.87 -17.64 -8.01
CA ASN A 17 12.50 -16.34 -8.22
C ASN A 17 11.82 -15.66 -9.41
N LYS A 18 10.83 -14.80 -9.14
CA LYS A 18 10.37 -13.83 -10.11
C LYS A 18 11.58 -12.92 -10.28
N ASN A 19 12.26 -13.05 -11.41
CA ASN A 19 13.22 -12.06 -11.87
C ASN A 19 12.46 -10.73 -11.98
N VAL A 20 12.37 -9.99 -10.87
CA VAL A 20 11.95 -8.60 -10.86
C VAL A 20 13.11 -7.88 -11.52
N SER A 21 12.98 -7.69 -12.84
CA SER A 21 13.84 -6.76 -13.55
C SER A 21 13.80 -5.45 -12.77
N LYS A 22 14.98 -4.91 -12.44
CA LYS A 22 15.09 -3.61 -11.79
C LYS A 22 14.22 -2.64 -12.60
N PRO A 23 13.18 -2.01 -12.00
CA PRO A 23 12.39 -1.04 -12.72
C PRO A 23 13.38 0.00 -13.24
N SER A 24 13.40 0.19 -14.56
CA SER A 24 14.32 1.13 -15.20
C SER A 24 14.21 2.47 -14.50
N GLU A 25 15.33 3.15 -14.32
CA GLU A 25 15.49 4.43 -13.62
C GLU A 25 14.79 5.62 -14.31
N LYS A 26 13.77 5.35 -15.12
CA LYS A 26 12.97 6.31 -15.86
C LYS A 26 11.87 6.82 -14.95
N ASN A 27 12.08 8.03 -14.42
CA ASN A 27 11.13 8.87 -13.69
C ASN A 27 10.85 8.47 -12.23
N LYS A 28 11.86 8.66 -11.36
CA LYS A 28 11.66 8.71 -9.90
C LYS A 28 10.70 9.86 -9.59
N TRP A 29 9.54 9.53 -9.03
CA TRP A 29 8.56 10.53 -8.63
C TRP A 29 9.12 11.51 -7.62
N LYS A 30 8.74 12.78 -7.78
CA LYS A 30 9.12 13.87 -6.91
C LYS A 30 7.87 14.60 -6.48
N LEU A 31 7.85 15.00 -5.22
CA LEU A 31 6.80 15.83 -4.67
C LEU A 31 6.96 17.26 -5.22
N THR A 32 6.15 17.59 -6.23
CA THR A 32 6.13 18.93 -6.85
C THR A 32 5.49 19.93 -5.88
N ASP A 33 5.89 21.19 -5.97
CA ASP A 33 5.36 22.23 -5.07
C ASP A 33 3.85 22.40 -5.25
N SER A 34 3.32 22.27 -6.48
CA SER A 34 1.87 22.25 -6.72
C SER A 34 1.13 21.13 -5.97
N LEU A 35 1.73 19.95 -5.84
CA LEU A 35 1.10 18.85 -5.09
C LEU A 35 1.18 19.09 -3.57
N LYS A 36 2.26 19.70 -3.08
CA LYS A 36 2.38 20.10 -1.66
C LYS A 36 1.29 21.08 -1.27
N GLU A 37 1.09 22.12 -2.08
CA GLU A 37 0.06 23.14 -1.81
C GLU A 37 -1.34 22.50 -1.76
N LYS A 38 -1.66 21.61 -2.71
CA LYS A 38 -2.94 20.88 -2.69
C LYS A 38 -3.12 20.04 -1.42
N ILE A 39 -2.07 19.34 -0.97
CA ILE A 39 -2.12 18.54 0.26
C ILE A 39 -2.33 19.45 1.47
N PHE A 40 -1.64 20.59 1.52
CA PHE A 40 -1.74 21.55 2.61
C PHE A 40 -3.13 22.19 2.69
N ASP A 41 -3.70 22.59 1.56
CA ASP A 41 -5.04 23.16 1.49
C ASP A 41 -6.14 22.17 1.88
N LEU A 42 -5.94 20.88 1.57
CA LEU A 42 -6.86 19.82 2.01
C LEU A 42 -6.70 19.56 3.51
N ALA A 43 -5.46 19.47 4.01
CA ALA A 43 -5.21 19.26 5.43
C ALA A 43 -5.79 20.38 6.30
N LYS A 44 -5.73 21.64 5.85
CA LYS A 44 -6.38 22.77 6.53
C LYS A 44 -7.90 22.60 6.61
N LYS A 45 -8.55 22.18 5.53
CA LYS A 45 -10.00 21.95 5.50
C LYS A 45 -10.38 20.77 6.39
N ASP A 46 -9.67 19.66 6.25
CA ASP A 46 -9.89 18.47 7.08
C ASP A 46 -9.71 18.80 8.58
N ALA A 47 -8.72 19.62 8.94
CA ALA A 47 -8.50 20.07 10.31
C ALA A 47 -9.61 21.02 10.84
N GLN A 48 -10.19 21.86 9.99
CA GLN A 48 -11.36 22.67 10.36
C GLN A 48 -12.56 21.78 10.72
N ASP A 49 -12.71 20.67 10.01
CA ASP A 49 -13.77 19.69 10.25
C ASP A 49 -13.40 18.67 11.37
N ASN A 50 -12.23 18.83 12.01
CA ASN A 50 -11.66 17.88 12.97
C ASN A 50 -11.56 16.44 12.44
N VAL A 51 -11.34 16.31 11.13
CA VAL A 51 -11.18 15.05 10.41
C VAL A 51 -9.69 14.85 10.13
N TYR A 52 -9.19 13.65 10.44
CA TYR A 52 -7.83 13.26 10.06
C TYR A 52 -7.85 12.57 8.70
N MET A 53 -7.14 13.15 7.72
CA MET A 53 -7.03 12.63 6.34
C MET A 53 -8.40 12.33 5.71
N GLY A 54 -9.13 13.40 5.38
CA GLY A 54 -10.47 13.33 4.81
C GLY A 54 -10.55 12.57 3.50
N ASN A 55 -11.78 12.27 3.08
CA ASN A 55 -12.04 11.49 1.86
C ASN A 55 -11.43 12.14 0.61
N THR A 56 -11.44 13.47 0.54
CA THR A 56 -10.85 14.26 -0.55
C THR A 56 -9.34 14.04 -0.65
N PHE A 57 -8.62 14.12 0.48
CA PHE A 57 -7.19 13.82 0.55
C PHE A 57 -6.90 12.35 0.19
N MET A 58 -7.69 11.41 0.70
CA MET A 58 -7.49 9.99 0.41
C MET A 58 -7.66 9.66 -1.08
N ASN A 59 -8.60 10.31 -1.77
CA ASN A 59 -8.78 10.16 -3.21
C ASN A 59 -7.63 10.77 -4.02
N LEU A 60 -7.12 11.94 -3.62
CA LEU A 60 -5.91 12.52 -4.20
C LEU A 60 -4.72 11.55 -4.06
N ARG A 61 -4.51 11.01 -2.86
CA ARG A 61 -3.45 10.03 -2.59
C ARG A 61 -3.57 8.78 -3.45
N LYS A 62 -4.77 8.20 -3.59
CA LYS A 62 -5.00 7.02 -4.44
C LYS A 62 -4.63 7.29 -5.90
N THR A 63 -5.02 8.46 -6.40
CA THR A 63 -4.78 8.89 -7.78
C THR A 63 -3.30 9.12 -8.07
N GLU A 64 -2.57 9.72 -7.13
CA GLU A 64 -1.12 9.88 -7.28
C GLU A 64 -0.43 8.51 -7.24
N VAL A 65 -0.75 7.68 -6.24
CA VAL A 65 -0.13 6.34 -6.09
C VAL A 65 -0.38 5.45 -7.31
N SER A 66 -1.54 5.52 -7.97
CA SER A 66 -1.80 4.73 -9.18
C SER A 66 -0.92 5.12 -10.36
N LYS A 67 -0.55 6.40 -10.48
CA LYS A 67 0.40 6.89 -11.49
C LYS A 67 1.83 6.47 -11.16
N VAL A 68 2.23 6.61 -9.89
CA VAL A 68 3.63 6.39 -9.49
C VAL A 68 3.99 4.92 -9.31
N ALA A 69 3.08 4.17 -8.71
CA ALA A 69 3.33 2.82 -8.23
C ALA A 69 2.08 1.96 -8.46
N PRO A 70 1.82 1.53 -9.71
CA PRO A 70 0.66 0.72 -10.07
C PRO A 70 0.53 -0.56 -9.22
N ASN A 71 1.65 -1.24 -8.92
CA ASN A 71 1.65 -2.42 -8.05
C ASN A 71 1.16 -2.12 -6.63
N ARG A 72 1.51 -0.95 -6.09
CA ARG A 72 1.04 -0.48 -4.78
C ARG A 72 -0.44 -0.12 -4.85
N ALA A 73 -0.91 0.48 -5.93
CA ALA A 73 -2.33 0.77 -6.13
C ALA A 73 -3.16 -0.50 -6.22
N ALA A 74 -2.69 -1.53 -6.94
CA ALA A 74 -3.34 -2.84 -7.00
C ALA A 74 -3.46 -3.48 -5.61
N LEU A 75 -2.41 -3.41 -4.80
CA LEU A 75 -2.43 -3.90 -3.41
C LEU A 75 -3.45 -3.13 -2.55
N ILE A 76 -3.45 -1.79 -2.62
CA ILE A 76 -4.42 -0.95 -1.90
C ILE A 76 -5.86 -1.26 -2.32
N GLY A 77 -6.08 -1.53 -3.62
CA GLY A 77 -7.37 -1.93 -4.15
C GLY A 77 -7.85 -3.26 -3.57
N LYS A 78 -6.99 -4.28 -3.56
CA LYS A 78 -7.29 -5.59 -2.94
C LYS A 78 -7.62 -5.46 -1.45
N PHE A 79 -6.85 -4.68 -0.71
CA PHE A 79 -7.11 -4.44 0.71
C PHE A 79 -8.45 -3.74 0.92
N SER A 80 -8.76 -2.72 0.11
CA SER A 80 -10.05 -2.02 0.17
C SER A 80 -11.22 -2.96 -0.14
N GLN A 81 -11.07 -3.86 -1.12
CA GLN A 81 -12.07 -4.87 -1.46
C GLN A 81 -12.28 -5.89 -0.33
N SER A 82 -11.20 -6.35 0.31
CA SER A 82 -11.30 -7.26 1.46
C SER A 82 -12.00 -6.59 2.64
N MET A 83 -11.64 -5.33 2.98
CA MET A 83 -12.33 -4.57 4.03
C MET A 83 -13.81 -4.37 3.74
N ASN A 84 -14.19 -4.04 2.50
CA ASN A 84 -15.58 -3.81 2.12
C ASN A 84 -16.41 -5.10 2.06
N SER A 85 -15.79 -6.25 1.78
CA SER A 85 -16.48 -7.54 1.70
C SER A 85 -16.62 -8.25 3.05
N GLY A 86 -15.99 -7.72 4.12
CA GLY A 86 -15.95 -8.37 5.44
C GLY A 86 -15.15 -9.68 5.46
N ASN A 87 -14.55 -10.08 4.34
CA ASN A 87 -13.81 -11.32 4.19
C ASN A 87 -12.30 -11.05 4.25
N MET A 88 -11.77 -11.07 5.47
CA MET A 88 -10.33 -10.92 5.74
C MET A 88 -9.53 -12.18 5.38
N SER A 89 -10.19 -13.29 5.03
CA SER A 89 -9.51 -14.54 4.66
C SER A 89 -8.84 -14.49 3.27
N ALA A 90 -9.11 -13.44 2.49
CA ALA A 90 -8.55 -13.25 1.15
C ALA A 90 -7.36 -12.27 1.12
N MET A 91 -6.86 -11.86 2.29
CA MET A 91 -5.70 -10.96 2.44
C MET A 91 -4.36 -11.69 2.27
#